data_AF-A0A399JEA0-F1
#
_entry.id   AF-A0A399JEA0-F1
#
_cell.length_a   1.000
_cell.length_b   1.000
_cell.length_c   1.000
_cell.angle_alpha   90.00
_cell.angle_beta   90.00
_cell.angle_gamma   90.00
#
_symmetry.space_group_name_H-M   'P 1'
#
loop_
_entity.id
_entity.type
_entity.pdbx_description
1 polymer ?
#
loop_
_entity_poly.entity_id
_entity_poly.type
_entity_poly.pdbx_seq_one_letter_code
_entity_poly.pdbx_strand_id
1 'polypeptide(L)'
;MKALTGLTRALVVLVATAGLLGSAGAPAALARDVDQVTVNPSESSVTPMVVDPGRTKRCTDGVTGGIFNAHPANFGQAQKILNAGMPYRSSTQVWQADNNNEVWIYWCWLTDYTGSVAGIDGTNPVVRPAKYYLSDGTLIMFRPTSKSGGYTVDIKSPNNSKPYKIHVA
;
A
#
# COMPACT_ATOMS: atom_id res chain seq x y z
N MET A 1 18.18 -34.58 -31.60
CA MET A 1 19.55 -34.03 -31.53
C MET A 1 19.50 -32.81 -30.61
N LYS A 2 20.27 -32.83 -29.52
CA LYS A 2 20.40 -31.75 -28.53
C LYS A 2 21.43 -30.73 -29.05
N ALA A 3 21.17 -29.44 -28.88
CA ALA A 3 22.20 -28.41 -28.90
C ALA A 3 21.99 -27.48 -27.70
N LEU A 4 22.92 -27.58 -26.74
CA LEU A 4 23.18 -26.57 -25.69
C LEU A 4 24.11 -25.50 -26.26
N THR A 5 24.08 -24.34 -25.61
CA THR A 5 25.20 -23.46 -25.20
C THR A 5 25.14 -22.02 -25.72
N GLY A 6 25.37 -21.08 -24.80
CA GLY A 6 25.47 -19.65 -25.05
C GLY A 6 25.55 -18.85 -23.76
N LEU A 7 26.51 -19.17 -22.89
CA LEU A 7 26.84 -18.40 -21.68
C LEU A 7 27.97 -17.44 -22.07
N THR A 8 27.80 -16.14 -21.91
CA THR A 8 28.92 -15.18 -22.03
C THR A 8 28.91 -14.25 -20.83
N ARG A 9 29.96 -14.38 -20.02
CA ARG A 9 30.33 -13.51 -18.91
C ARG A 9 30.96 -12.24 -19.48
N ALA A 10 30.65 -11.09 -18.92
CA ALA A 10 31.52 -9.91 -18.98
C ALA A 10 31.67 -9.34 -17.57
N LEU A 11 32.93 -9.21 -17.18
CA LEU A 11 33.49 -8.80 -15.89
C LEU A 11 34.22 -7.46 -16.14
N VAL A 12 34.52 -6.75 -15.03
CA VAL A 12 35.50 -5.64 -14.90
C VAL A 12 34.88 -4.29 -15.34
N VAL A 13 34.95 -3.19 -14.58
CA VAL A 13 36.16 -2.51 -14.08
C VAL A 13 35.89 -1.73 -12.78
N LEU A 14 36.81 -1.90 -11.84
CA LEU A 14 37.03 -1.09 -10.64
C LEU A 14 37.81 0.18 -11.03
N VAL A 15 37.36 1.36 -10.65
CA VAL A 15 38.19 2.58 -10.68
C VAL A 15 38.16 3.22 -9.29
N ALA A 16 39.30 3.17 -8.63
CA ALA A 16 39.64 3.98 -7.46
C ALA A 16 40.85 4.82 -7.86
N THR A 17 40.78 6.13 -7.66
CA THR A 17 41.97 6.99 -7.52
C THR A 17 41.64 8.21 -6.67
N ALA A 18 42.58 8.51 -5.81
CA ALA A 18 42.54 9.44 -4.69
C ALA A 18 43.18 10.80 -5.04
N GLY A 19 43.01 11.76 -4.11
CA GLY A 19 43.89 12.91 -3.90
C GLY A 19 43.19 14.27 -4.06
N LEU A 20 43.51 15.35 -3.34
CA LEU A 20 44.48 15.64 -2.28
C LEU A 20 44.10 17.04 -1.71
N LEU A 21 44.43 17.25 -0.42
CA LEU A 21 44.91 18.49 0.23
C LEU A 21 44.07 19.78 0.25
N GLY A 22 43.83 20.26 1.48
CA GLY A 22 43.56 21.65 1.81
C GLY A 22 43.67 21.88 3.31
N SER A 23 44.69 22.61 3.74
CA SER A 23 45.15 22.79 5.12
C SER A 23 44.63 24.06 5.81
N ALA A 24 44.62 23.99 7.15
CA ALA A 24 44.83 25.06 8.13
C ALA A 24 43.67 26.01 8.50
N GLY A 25 43.41 26.08 9.82
CA GLY A 25 42.60 27.13 10.45
C GLY A 25 42.02 26.74 11.81
N ALA A 26 42.81 26.78 12.88
CA ALA A 26 42.34 27.02 14.25
C ALA A 26 42.68 28.50 14.59
N PRO A 27 42.09 29.17 15.60
CA PRO A 27 41.28 28.65 16.71
C PRO A 27 40.00 29.47 17.01
N ALA A 28 39.13 28.97 17.90
CA ALA A 28 38.47 29.75 18.96
C ALA A 28 37.56 28.84 19.79
N ALA A 29 37.95 28.62 21.04
CA ALA A 29 37.10 28.06 22.07
C ALA A 29 36.00 29.05 22.45
N LEU A 30 34.75 28.59 22.46
CA LEU A 30 33.67 29.20 23.23
C LEU A 30 32.72 28.09 23.66
N ALA A 31 32.74 27.83 24.97
CA ALA A 31 31.89 26.89 25.67
C ALA A 31 30.41 27.21 25.45
N ARG A 32 29.60 26.18 25.20
CA ARG A 32 28.16 26.20 25.41
C ARG A 32 27.73 24.93 26.11
N ASP A 33 26.93 25.13 27.15
CA ASP A 33 26.26 24.16 28.01
C ASP A 33 25.89 22.85 27.32
N VAL A 34 26.42 21.75 27.87
CA VAL A 34 25.87 20.41 27.68
C VAL A 34 24.86 20.23 28.79
N ASP A 35 23.59 20.52 28.50
CA ASP A 35 22.49 20.00 29.30
C ASP A 35 22.53 18.48 29.17
N GLN A 36 22.85 17.80 30.26
CA GLN A 36 22.76 16.35 30.35
C GLN A 36 21.29 15.95 30.17
N VAL A 37 20.95 15.42 29.00
CA VAL A 37 19.74 14.62 28.84
C VAL A 37 19.91 13.38 29.72
N THR A 38 19.35 13.47 30.93
CA THR A 38 19.12 12.32 31.79
C THR A 38 18.18 11.40 31.03
N VAL A 39 18.70 10.26 30.58
CA VAL A 39 17.91 9.14 30.08
C VAL A 39 17.12 8.58 31.27
N ASN A 40 15.89 9.07 31.44
CA ASN A 40 14.89 8.36 32.22
C ASN A 40 14.54 7.07 31.44
N PRO A 41 14.62 5.88 32.06
CA PRO A 41 13.99 4.69 31.50
C PRO A 41 12.49 4.90 31.64
N SER A 42 11.90 5.61 30.69
CA SER A 42 10.44 5.65 30.56
C SER A 42 10.06 4.27 30.07
N GLU A 43 9.52 3.49 30.99
CA GLU A 43 8.76 2.29 30.73
C GLU A 43 7.96 2.52 29.45
N SER A 44 8.29 1.76 28.41
CA SER A 44 7.40 1.53 27.28
C SER A 44 6.15 0.82 27.82
N SER A 45 5.29 1.60 28.45
CA SER A 45 3.88 1.31 28.58
C SER A 45 3.36 1.27 27.16
N VAL A 46 3.39 0.08 26.57
CA VAL A 46 2.51 -0.26 25.46
C VAL A 46 1.11 -0.16 26.04
N THR A 47 0.55 1.06 26.04
CA THR A 47 -0.88 1.24 26.23
C THR A 47 -1.53 0.33 25.21
N PRO A 48 -2.33 -0.67 25.62
CA PRO A 48 -3.14 -1.40 24.67
C PRO A 48 -3.95 -0.36 23.90
N MET A 49 -3.84 -0.36 22.57
CA MET A 49 -4.69 0.47 21.73
C MET A 49 -6.13 0.23 22.17
N VAL A 50 -6.71 1.22 22.85
CA VAL A 50 -8.14 1.27 23.10
C VAL A 50 -8.76 1.37 21.72
N VAL A 51 -9.25 0.24 21.21
CA VAL A 51 -10.04 0.16 19.99
C VAL A 51 -11.28 0.98 20.26
N ASP A 52 -11.28 2.23 19.79
CA ASP A 52 -12.46 3.08 19.79
C ASP A 52 -13.47 2.46 18.81
N PRO A 53 -14.58 1.88 19.27
CA PRO A 53 -15.55 1.23 18.41
C PRO A 53 -16.32 2.23 17.52
N GLY A 54 -15.99 3.53 17.56
CA GLY A 54 -16.67 4.61 16.84
C GLY A 54 -15.95 5.21 15.62
N ARG A 55 -14.69 4.87 15.33
CA ARG A 55 -13.99 5.54 14.21
C ARG A 55 -14.50 5.06 12.85
N THR A 56 -15.11 5.99 12.12
CA THR A 56 -15.43 5.81 10.72
C THR A 56 -14.19 6.16 9.89
N LYS A 57 -13.69 5.22 9.10
CA LYS A 57 -12.65 5.49 8.10
C LYS A 57 -13.33 5.89 6.79
N ARG A 58 -13.03 7.06 6.24
CA ARG A 58 -13.60 7.52 4.96
C ARG A 58 -12.53 7.69 3.90
N CYS A 59 -12.89 7.48 2.64
CA CYS A 59 -12.00 7.73 1.52
C CYS A 59 -11.64 9.21 1.37
N THR A 60 -12.51 10.10 1.85
CA THR A 60 -12.25 11.55 1.92
C THR A 60 -11.18 11.91 2.95
N ASP A 61 -10.88 11.03 3.91
CA ASP A 61 -9.97 11.30 5.01
C ASP A 61 -8.54 10.93 4.59
N GLY A 62 -7.92 11.80 3.79
CA GLY A 62 -6.50 11.69 3.44
C GLY A 62 -6.16 10.72 2.30
N VAL A 63 -7.15 10.08 1.67
CA VAL A 63 -6.97 9.50 0.32
C VAL A 63 -7.34 10.57 -0.70
N THR A 64 -6.70 11.74 -0.65
CA THR A 64 -6.85 12.76 -1.69
C THR A 64 -6.42 12.13 -3.01
N GLY A 65 -7.17 12.36 -4.10
CA GLY A 65 -7.04 11.70 -5.42
C GLY A 65 -5.71 11.92 -6.17
N GLY A 66 -4.57 11.85 -5.48
CA GLY A 66 -3.25 12.19 -5.97
C GLY A 66 -2.44 11.02 -6.51
N ILE A 67 -2.86 9.76 -6.34
CA ILE A 67 -2.15 8.61 -6.93
C ILE A 67 -2.78 8.15 -8.25
N PHE A 68 -4.08 8.35 -8.43
CA PHE A 68 -4.80 7.90 -9.61
C PHE A 68 -5.49 9.07 -10.29
N ASN A 69 -5.13 9.32 -11.56
CA ASN A 69 -5.60 10.48 -12.32
C ASN A 69 -7.09 10.41 -12.71
N ALA A 70 -7.73 9.23 -12.67
CA ALA A 70 -9.13 9.07 -13.05
C ALA A 70 -9.76 7.82 -12.42
N HIS A 71 -11.03 7.94 -12.01
CA HIS A 71 -11.88 6.81 -11.61
C HIS A 71 -12.17 5.90 -12.82
N PRO A 72 -12.09 4.56 -12.70
CA PRO A 72 -12.27 3.65 -13.83
C PRO A 72 -13.75 3.50 -14.17
N ALA A 73 -14.11 3.74 -15.44
CA ALA A 73 -15.47 3.57 -15.91
C ALA A 73 -15.89 2.08 -16.02
N ASN A 74 -14.94 1.16 -16.21
CA ASN A 74 -15.21 -0.26 -16.45
C ASN A 74 -14.07 -1.15 -15.93
N PHE A 75 -14.30 -2.47 -15.93
CA PHE A 75 -13.32 -3.44 -15.44
C PHE A 75 -11.99 -3.40 -16.21
N GLY A 76 -12.01 -3.17 -17.52
CA GLY A 76 -10.79 -3.10 -18.33
C GLY A 76 -9.86 -1.95 -17.91
N GLN A 77 -10.43 -0.76 -17.68
CA GLN A 77 -9.70 0.37 -17.13
C GLN A 77 -9.20 0.10 -15.72
N ALA A 78 -10.04 -0.51 -14.87
CA ALA A 78 -9.66 -0.88 -13.51
C ALA A 78 -8.45 -1.84 -13.52
N GLN A 79 -8.56 -2.93 -14.29
CA GLN A 79 -7.53 -3.96 -14.44
C GLN A 79 -6.21 -3.39 -14.97
N LYS A 80 -6.23 -2.45 -15.93
CA LYS A 80 -5.00 -1.83 -16.46
C LYS A 80 -4.18 -1.16 -15.37
N ILE A 81 -4.83 -0.39 -14.49
CA ILE A 81 -4.14 0.31 -13.39
C ILE A 81 -3.71 -0.68 -12.31
N LEU A 82 -4.56 -1.66 -11.95
CA LEU A 82 -4.22 -2.69 -10.96
C LEU A 82 -2.99 -3.52 -11.39
N ASN A 83 -2.92 -3.90 -12.68
CA ASN A 83 -1.76 -4.61 -13.23
C ASN A 83 -0.48 -3.78 -13.25
N ALA A 84 -0.59 -2.45 -13.29
CA ALA A 84 0.56 -1.54 -13.24
C ALA A 84 1.05 -1.30 -11.81
N GLY A 85 0.15 -1.38 -10.82
CA GLY A 85 0.45 -1.03 -9.44
C GLY A 85 0.70 -2.22 -8.49
N MET A 86 0.22 -3.43 -8.81
CA MET A 86 0.33 -4.59 -7.92
C MET A 86 0.70 -5.89 -8.66
N PRO A 87 1.51 -6.78 -8.06
CA PRO A 87 1.71 -8.14 -8.56
C PRO A 87 0.39 -8.91 -8.71
N TYR A 88 0.18 -9.54 -9.86
CA TYR A 88 -1.04 -10.30 -10.17
C TYR A 88 -0.78 -11.81 -10.17
N ARG A 89 -1.52 -12.57 -9.35
CA ARG A 89 -1.55 -14.03 -9.36
C ARG A 89 -2.71 -14.55 -10.20
N SER A 90 -2.40 -14.99 -11.42
CA SER A 90 -3.41 -15.45 -12.40
C SER A 90 -4.19 -16.69 -11.96
N SER A 91 -3.57 -17.61 -11.21
CA SER A 91 -4.22 -18.85 -10.76
C SER A 91 -5.38 -18.61 -9.80
N THR A 92 -5.30 -17.54 -8.99
CA THR A 92 -6.30 -17.17 -7.98
C THR A 92 -7.07 -15.89 -8.33
N GLN A 93 -6.67 -15.20 -9.41
CA GLN A 93 -7.19 -13.89 -9.82
C GLN A 93 -7.08 -12.83 -8.72
N VAL A 94 -5.91 -12.79 -8.07
CA VAL A 94 -5.64 -11.87 -6.95
C VAL A 94 -4.53 -10.90 -7.32
N TRP A 95 -4.79 -9.60 -7.21
CA TRP A 95 -3.75 -8.58 -7.07
C TRP A 95 -3.29 -8.52 -5.62
N GLN A 96 -1.98 -8.61 -5.42
CA GLN A 96 -1.36 -8.65 -4.11
C GLN A 96 -0.93 -7.24 -3.69
N ALA A 97 -1.64 -6.68 -2.71
CA ALA A 97 -1.26 -5.44 -2.07
C ALA A 97 -0.22 -5.71 -0.96
N ASP A 98 0.66 -4.75 -0.71
CA ASP A 98 1.70 -4.84 0.32
C ASP A 98 1.11 -4.78 1.74
N ASN A 99 -0.02 -4.10 1.92
CA ASN A 99 -0.67 -3.93 3.21
C ASN A 99 -2.14 -3.46 3.09
N ASN A 100 -2.84 -3.41 4.23
CA ASN A 100 -4.23 -2.96 4.32
C ASN A 100 -4.43 -1.51 3.83
N ASN A 101 -3.42 -0.65 3.95
CA ASN A 101 -3.54 0.73 3.51
C ASN A 101 -3.60 0.81 1.99
N GLU A 102 -2.83 -0.02 1.29
CA GLU A 102 -2.89 -0.10 -0.17
C GLU A 102 -4.24 -0.68 -0.66
N VAL A 103 -4.76 -1.74 -0.02
CA VAL A 103 -6.12 -2.24 -0.33
C VAL A 103 -7.17 -1.15 -0.14
N TRP A 104 -7.04 -0.34 0.92
CA TRP A 104 -7.92 0.80 1.18
C TRP A 104 -7.84 1.86 0.10
N ILE A 105 -6.63 2.23 -0.34
CA ILE A 105 -6.39 3.18 -1.43
C ILE A 105 -7.08 2.74 -2.72
N TYR A 106 -6.94 1.46 -3.11
CA TYR A 106 -7.59 0.95 -4.31
C TYR A 106 -9.11 0.83 -4.17
N TRP A 107 -9.63 0.47 -2.99
CA TRP A 107 -11.07 0.52 -2.73
C TRP A 107 -11.63 1.93 -2.94
N CYS A 108 -10.96 2.94 -2.38
CA CYS A 108 -11.37 4.33 -2.53
C CYS A 108 -11.38 4.77 -4.00
N TRP A 109 -10.31 4.46 -4.74
CA TRP A 109 -10.26 4.76 -6.16
C TRP A 109 -11.35 4.05 -6.98
N LEU A 110 -11.59 2.76 -6.72
CA LEU A 110 -12.63 1.96 -7.38
C LEU A 110 -14.06 2.42 -7.05
N THR A 111 -14.24 3.25 -6.03
CA THR A 111 -15.56 3.76 -5.59
C THR A 111 -15.68 5.27 -5.71
N ASP A 112 -14.83 5.88 -6.55
CA ASP A 112 -14.81 7.33 -6.77
C ASP A 112 -14.72 8.12 -5.47
N TYR A 113 -13.91 7.61 -4.54
CA TYR A 113 -13.66 8.17 -3.21
C TYR A 113 -14.91 8.35 -2.33
N THR A 114 -16.01 7.66 -2.65
CA THR A 114 -17.25 7.68 -1.86
C THR A 114 -17.30 6.65 -0.74
N GLY A 115 -16.32 5.74 -0.68
CA GLY A 115 -16.23 4.67 0.30
C GLY A 115 -16.04 5.14 1.75
N SER A 116 -16.65 4.44 2.68
CA SER A 116 -16.47 4.59 4.12
C SER A 116 -16.76 3.30 4.88
N VAL A 117 -16.15 3.13 6.05
CA VAL A 117 -16.40 1.99 6.93
C VAL A 117 -16.48 2.46 8.36
N ALA A 118 -17.62 2.24 9.01
CA ALA A 118 -17.78 2.45 10.44
C ALA A 118 -17.33 1.21 11.20
N GLY A 119 -16.54 1.39 12.27
CA GLY A 119 -16.05 0.29 13.10
C GLY A 119 -15.12 -0.65 12.33
N ILE A 120 -14.21 -0.10 11.50
CA ILE A 120 -13.37 -0.87 10.56
C ILE A 120 -12.55 -1.98 11.23
N ASP A 121 -12.17 -1.79 12.49
CA ASP A 121 -11.44 -2.75 13.31
C ASP A 121 -12.34 -3.48 14.34
N GLY A 122 -13.65 -3.27 14.25
CA GLY A 122 -14.66 -3.90 15.10
C GLY A 122 -15.20 -5.21 14.54
N THR A 123 -15.98 -5.92 15.36
CA THR A 123 -16.58 -7.22 14.98
C THR A 123 -17.65 -7.09 13.88
N ASN A 124 -18.33 -5.92 13.82
CA ASN A 124 -19.43 -5.67 12.89
C ASN A 124 -19.20 -4.38 12.09
N PRO A 125 -18.20 -4.35 11.20
CA PRO A 125 -17.91 -3.17 10.42
C PRO A 125 -19.04 -2.91 9.41
N VAL A 126 -19.45 -1.65 9.29
CA VAL A 126 -20.50 -1.24 8.35
C VAL A 126 -19.85 -0.52 7.18
N VAL A 127 -19.78 -1.21 6.04
CA VAL A 127 -19.22 -0.69 4.78
C VAL A 127 -20.28 0.07 4.00
N ARG A 128 -19.93 1.29 3.55
CA ARG A 128 -20.76 2.12 2.69
C ARG A 128 -19.94 2.66 1.51
N PRO A 129 -20.39 2.50 0.25
CA PRO A 129 -21.51 1.66 -0.14
C PRO A 129 -21.16 0.17 0.06
N ALA A 130 -22.15 -0.65 0.40
CA ALA A 130 -21.96 -2.10 0.53
C ALA A 130 -21.66 -2.77 -0.83
N LYS A 131 -22.15 -2.14 -1.91
CA LYS A 131 -21.95 -2.54 -3.30
C LYS A 131 -21.76 -1.29 -4.14
N TYR A 132 -20.73 -1.26 -4.97
CA TYR A 132 -20.51 -0.21 -5.96
C TYR A 132 -20.50 -0.83 -7.35
N TYR A 133 -21.12 -0.16 -8.33
CA TYR A 133 -21.21 -0.66 -9.70
C TYR A 133 -20.48 0.30 -10.64
N LEU A 134 -19.55 -0.23 -11.44
CA LEU A 134 -18.99 0.49 -12.57
C LEU A 134 -20.01 0.56 -13.72
N SER A 135 -19.76 1.40 -14.72
CA SER A 135 -20.68 1.62 -15.84
C SER A 135 -20.92 0.36 -16.70
N ASP A 136 -19.96 -0.57 -16.71
CA ASP A 136 -20.09 -1.84 -17.43
C ASP A 136 -20.82 -2.93 -16.62
N GLY A 137 -21.35 -2.60 -15.43
CA GLY A 137 -22.02 -3.54 -14.53
C GLY A 137 -21.07 -4.31 -13.62
N THR A 138 -19.77 -4.02 -13.63
CA THR A 138 -18.81 -4.63 -12.70
C THR A 138 -19.12 -4.24 -11.27
N LEU A 139 -19.30 -5.23 -10.40
CA LEU A 139 -19.58 -5.05 -8.99
C LEU A 139 -18.28 -5.02 -8.17
N ILE A 140 -18.12 -4.00 -7.34
CA ILE A 140 -17.04 -3.84 -6.36
C ILE A 140 -17.62 -3.94 -4.94
N MET A 141 -16.99 -4.74 -4.09
CA MET A 141 -17.36 -4.88 -2.67
C MET A 141 -16.12 -4.88 -1.79
N PHE A 142 -16.15 -4.11 -0.70
CA PHE A 142 -15.08 -4.10 0.29
C PHE A 142 -15.41 -5.01 1.47
N ARG A 143 -14.42 -5.79 1.89
CA ARG A 143 -14.44 -6.61 3.09
C ARG A 143 -13.31 -6.17 4.02
N PRO A 144 -13.62 -5.46 5.12
CA PRO A 144 -12.64 -5.08 6.14
C PRO A 144 -12.10 -6.27 6.92
N THR A 145 -12.79 -7.41 6.88
CA THR A 145 -12.36 -8.65 7.52
C THR A 145 -12.35 -9.79 6.50
N SER A 146 -11.31 -10.61 6.56
CA SER A 146 -11.13 -11.79 5.71
C SER A 146 -10.67 -12.98 6.55
N LYS A 147 -10.96 -14.21 6.09
CA LYS A 147 -10.51 -15.43 6.79
C LYS A 147 -8.99 -15.54 6.90
N SER A 148 -8.26 -14.99 5.93
CA SER A 148 -6.80 -14.91 5.91
C SER A 148 -6.26 -13.67 6.64
N GLY A 149 -7.13 -12.87 7.27
CA GLY A 149 -6.79 -11.57 7.86
C GLY A 149 -6.80 -10.45 6.84
N GLY A 150 -6.74 -9.20 7.31
CA GLY A 150 -6.62 -8.01 6.45
C GLY A 150 -7.84 -7.67 5.58
N TYR A 151 -7.69 -6.60 4.82
CA TYR A 151 -8.73 -6.05 3.95
C TYR A 151 -8.80 -6.83 2.63
N THR A 152 -9.96 -6.82 1.99
CA THR A 152 -10.14 -7.37 0.64
C THR A 152 -11.10 -6.50 -0.17
N VAL A 153 -10.84 -6.35 -1.46
CA VAL A 153 -11.82 -5.86 -2.44
C VAL A 153 -12.18 -7.02 -3.36
N ASP A 154 -13.45 -7.39 -3.42
CA ASP A 154 -13.95 -8.35 -4.42
C ASP A 154 -14.46 -7.57 -5.65
N ILE A 155 -14.06 -8.02 -6.84
CA ILE A 155 -14.38 -7.39 -8.13
C ILE A 155 -15.03 -8.44 -9.03
N LYS A 156 -16.32 -8.29 -9.32
CA LYS A 156 -17.10 -9.21 -10.16
C LYS A 156 -17.51 -8.52 -11.45
N SER A 157 -16.74 -8.77 -12.51
CA SER A 157 -17.06 -8.32 -13.87
C SER A 157 -18.12 -9.25 -14.50
N PRO A 158 -19.15 -8.73 -15.19
CA PRO A 158 -20.22 -9.54 -15.78
C PRO A 158 -19.71 -10.48 -16.88
N ASN A 159 -18.60 -10.14 -17.52
CA ASN A 159 -18.01 -10.93 -18.60
C ASN A 159 -17.01 -12.00 -18.11
N ASN A 160 -16.87 -12.16 -16.79
CA ASN A 160 -15.93 -13.09 -16.19
C ASN A 160 -16.63 -14.06 -15.22
N SER A 161 -16.37 -15.35 -15.38
CA SER A 161 -17.03 -16.41 -14.60
C SER A 161 -16.57 -16.48 -13.14
N LYS A 162 -15.36 -15.98 -12.86
CA LYS A 162 -14.76 -15.98 -11.53
C LYS A 162 -14.46 -14.54 -11.09
N PRO A 163 -14.68 -14.21 -9.80
CA PRO A 163 -14.39 -12.89 -9.26
C PRO A 163 -12.89 -12.68 -9.10
N TYR A 164 -12.45 -11.46 -9.35
CA TYR A 164 -11.10 -11.00 -9.06
C TYR A 164 -11.05 -10.41 -7.65
N LYS A 165 -9.85 -10.30 -7.07
CA LYS A 165 -9.66 -9.72 -5.74
C LYS A 165 -8.43 -8.85 -5.65
N ILE A 166 -8.49 -7.85 -4.77
CA ILE A 166 -7.32 -7.16 -4.23
C ILE A 166 -7.18 -7.60 -2.78
N HIS A 167 -6.04 -8.18 -2.42
CA HIS A 167 -5.81 -8.70 -1.08
C HIS A 167 -4.35 -8.53 -0.66
N VAL A 168 -4.10 -8.48 0.65
CA VAL A 168 -2.72 -8.43 1.17
C VAL A 168 -1.98 -9.73 0.79
N ALA A 169 -0.70 -9.58 0.44
CA ALA A 169 0.16 -10.63 -0.12
C ALA A 169 0.40 -11.85 0.79
#